data_AF-A0A846PN02-F1
#
_entry.id   AF-A0A846PN02-F1
#
_cell.length_a   1.000
_cell.length_b   1.000
_cell.length_c   1.000
_cell.angle_alpha   90.00
_cell.angle_beta   90.00
_cell.angle_gamma   90.00
#
_symmetry.space_group_name_H-M   'P 1'
#
loop_
_entity.id
_entity.type
_entity.pdbx_description
1 polymer ?
#
loop_
_entity_poly.entity_id
_entity_poly.type
_entity_poly.pdbx_seq_one_letter_code
_entity_poly.pdbx_strand_id
1 'polypeptide(L)'
;MLKTVSTKIAAIDFTFRNSPAKIIANRNSAEIKLAGLTISSFEEGNEYEVQYWIARELVKARIARFREEVLLDSSKLYKIQWTERIQTTHQISKLPANFYPKLRRYLKNQKEEVTKKPQRAREYEKDCNLTQDIINSRLKKIMSLASAPAQTRQALENLTEEEAFLYKRIYTLISEWRAQILKTGGKD
;
A
#
# COMPACT_ATOMS: atom_id res chain seq x y z
N MET A 1 8.56 -12.92 16.29
CA MET A 1 8.82 -12.07 15.10
C MET A 1 7.59 -11.82 14.22
N LEU A 2 6.84 -12.86 13.81
CA LEU A 2 5.67 -12.71 12.92
C LEU A 2 4.56 -11.80 13.46
N LYS A 3 4.28 -11.90 14.77
CA LYS A 3 3.26 -11.05 15.43
C LYS A 3 3.56 -9.55 15.25
N THR A 4 4.81 -9.13 15.37
CA THR A 4 5.21 -7.71 15.28
C THR A 4 5.00 -7.12 13.88
N VAL A 5 5.30 -7.89 12.82
CA VAL A 5 5.10 -7.44 11.42
C VAL A 5 3.61 -7.29 11.13
N SER A 6 2.81 -8.30 11.52
CA SER A 6 1.36 -8.28 11.35
C SER A 6 0.72 -7.09 12.08
N THR A 7 1.11 -6.82 13.32
CA THR A 7 0.61 -5.66 14.08
C THR A 7 0.95 -4.33 13.41
N LYS A 8 2.16 -4.16 12.88
CA LYS A 8 2.55 -2.93 12.19
C LYS A 8 1.74 -2.72 10.91
N ILE A 9 1.55 -3.76 10.10
CA ILE A 9 0.71 -3.69 8.90
C ILE A 9 -0.73 -3.34 9.27
N ALA A 10 -1.28 -3.95 10.34
CA ALA A 10 -2.63 -3.65 10.81
C ALA A 10 -2.78 -2.20 11.28
N ALA A 11 -1.76 -1.65 11.96
CA ALA A 11 -1.74 -0.25 12.38
C ALA A 11 -1.71 0.70 11.18
N ILE A 12 -0.85 0.46 10.18
CA ILE A 12 -0.82 1.25 8.94
C ILE A 12 -2.18 1.18 8.22
N ASP A 13 -2.78 0.00 8.16
CA ASP A 13 -4.11 -0.16 7.54
C ASP A 13 -5.22 0.55 8.31
N PHE A 14 -5.13 0.61 9.64
CA PHE A 14 -6.02 1.40 10.48
C PHE A 14 -5.88 2.90 10.21
N THR A 15 -4.66 3.42 10.15
CA THR A 15 -4.40 4.82 9.80
C THR A 15 -4.96 5.14 8.41
N PHE A 16 -4.73 4.27 7.43
CA PHE A 16 -5.27 4.47 6.07
C PHE A 16 -6.80 4.51 6.04
N ARG A 17 -7.50 3.67 6.82
CA ARG A 17 -8.98 3.70 6.89
C ARG A 17 -9.52 5.04 7.37
N ASN A 18 -8.79 5.70 8.25
CA ASN A 18 -9.15 7.00 8.82
C ASN A 18 -8.56 8.19 8.02
N SER A 19 -7.81 7.93 6.94
CA SER A 19 -7.29 8.98 6.08
C SER A 19 -8.38 9.56 5.16
N PRO A 20 -8.27 10.83 4.76
CA PRO A 20 -9.21 11.46 3.84
C PRO A 20 -9.19 10.79 2.47
N ALA A 21 -10.37 10.66 1.86
CA ALA A 21 -10.57 10.11 0.54
C ALA A 21 -11.61 10.92 -0.22
N LYS A 22 -11.27 11.24 -1.48
CA LYS A 22 -12.13 12.00 -2.39
C LYS A 22 -13.17 11.11 -3.04
N ILE A 23 -14.43 11.53 -2.97
CA ILE A 23 -15.58 10.87 -3.59
C ILE A 23 -16.39 11.86 -4.41
N ILE A 24 -17.13 11.36 -5.38
CA ILE A 24 -18.11 12.11 -6.16
C ILE A 24 -19.48 11.51 -5.87
N ALA A 25 -20.45 12.33 -5.50
CA ALA A 25 -21.81 11.87 -5.27
C ALA A 25 -22.47 11.40 -6.57
N ASN A 26 -23.11 10.23 -6.52
CA ASN A 26 -23.87 9.66 -7.64
C ASN A 26 -25.35 10.08 -7.60
N ARG A 27 -25.84 10.53 -6.45
CA ARG A 27 -27.22 10.98 -6.23
C ARG A 27 -27.28 11.89 -5.02
N ASN A 28 -28.35 12.65 -4.91
CA ASN A 28 -28.64 13.41 -3.70
C ASN A 28 -28.85 12.49 -2.49
N SER A 29 -28.32 12.88 -1.34
CA SER A 29 -28.54 12.20 -0.06
C SER A 29 -28.67 13.22 1.05
N ALA A 30 -29.65 13.03 1.92
CA ALA A 30 -29.77 13.81 3.14
C ALA A 30 -28.58 13.55 4.09
N GLU A 31 -28.41 14.44 5.06
CA GLU A 31 -27.46 14.30 6.16
C GLU A 31 -27.67 12.98 6.89
N ILE A 32 -26.58 12.24 7.13
CA ILE A 32 -26.62 10.96 7.84
C ILE A 32 -26.04 11.16 9.23
N LYS A 33 -26.88 10.98 10.27
CA LYS A 33 -26.47 11.01 11.67
C LYS A 33 -26.32 9.59 12.19
N LEU A 34 -25.10 9.25 12.58
CA LEU A 34 -24.74 8.02 13.27
C LEU A 34 -24.23 8.40 14.66
N ALA A 35 -24.29 7.50 15.64
CA ALA A 35 -23.91 7.81 17.02
C ALA A 35 -22.49 8.42 17.10
N GLY A 36 -22.41 9.74 17.34
CA GLY A 36 -21.15 10.50 17.39
C GLY A 36 -20.52 10.85 16.04
N LEU A 37 -21.16 10.56 14.91
CA LEU A 37 -20.66 10.87 13.56
C LEU A 37 -21.77 11.51 12.71
N THR A 38 -21.48 12.69 12.19
CA THR A 38 -22.36 13.38 11.25
C THR A 38 -21.71 13.40 9.88
N ILE A 39 -22.37 12.82 8.88
CA ILE A 39 -21.95 12.84 7.49
C ILE A 39 -22.85 13.84 6.77
N SER A 40 -22.25 14.83 6.12
CA SER A 40 -22.96 15.90 5.42
C SER A 40 -23.95 15.37 4.38
N SER A 41 -24.92 16.19 4.01
CA SER A 41 -25.72 15.95 2.81
C SER A 41 -24.83 15.93 1.56
N PHE A 42 -25.22 15.11 0.59
CA PHE A 42 -24.54 14.98 -0.68
C PHE A 42 -25.45 15.49 -1.79
N GLU A 43 -24.88 16.29 -2.69
CA GLU A 43 -25.51 16.76 -3.92
C GLU A 43 -24.85 16.05 -5.09
N GLU A 44 -25.67 15.53 -5.99
CA GLU A 44 -25.23 14.75 -7.15
C GLU A 44 -24.21 15.50 -8.00
N GLY A 45 -23.13 14.82 -8.37
CA GLY A 45 -22.05 15.38 -9.19
C GLY A 45 -20.97 16.13 -8.40
N ASN A 46 -21.23 16.56 -7.16
CA ASN A 46 -20.25 17.29 -6.36
C ASN A 46 -19.17 16.37 -5.75
N GLU A 47 -17.97 16.94 -5.57
CA GLU A 47 -16.82 16.29 -4.93
C GLU A 47 -16.82 16.55 -3.42
N TYR A 48 -16.58 15.51 -2.64
CA TYR A 48 -16.50 15.57 -1.19
C TYR A 48 -15.27 14.82 -0.70
N GLU A 49 -14.75 15.24 0.45
CA GLU A 49 -13.67 14.55 1.16
C GLU A 49 -14.21 13.99 2.48
N VAL A 50 -14.12 12.66 2.62
CA VAL A 50 -14.56 11.94 3.82
C VAL A 50 -13.51 10.90 4.19
N GLN A 51 -13.57 10.35 5.41
CA GLN A 51 -12.68 9.25 5.78
C GLN A 51 -12.86 8.05 4.84
N TYR A 52 -11.78 7.37 4.50
CA TYR A 52 -11.80 6.27 3.52
C TYR A 52 -12.83 5.18 3.86
N TRP A 53 -12.98 4.85 5.15
CA TRP A 53 -13.96 3.86 5.56
C TRP A 53 -15.41 4.32 5.29
N ILE A 54 -15.71 5.61 5.50
CA ILE A 54 -17.02 6.21 5.18
C ILE A 54 -17.25 6.17 3.68
N ALA A 55 -16.26 6.64 2.90
CA ALA A 55 -16.31 6.60 1.44
C ALA A 55 -16.64 5.20 0.92
N ARG A 56 -16.02 4.16 1.49
CA ARG A 56 -16.28 2.77 1.09
C ARG A 56 -17.73 2.34 1.33
N GLU A 57 -18.33 2.71 2.46
CA GLU A 57 -19.73 2.37 2.73
C GLU A 57 -20.70 3.16 1.84
N LEU A 58 -20.43 4.44 1.57
CA LEU A 58 -21.19 5.25 0.62
C LEU A 58 -21.15 4.66 -0.81
N VAL A 59 -20.00 4.15 -1.23
CA VAL A 59 -19.81 3.50 -2.54
C VAL A 59 -20.60 2.20 -2.64
N LYS A 60 -20.57 1.36 -1.58
CA LYS A 60 -21.37 0.12 -1.55
C LYS A 60 -22.88 0.42 -1.60
N ALA A 61 -23.32 1.47 -0.92
CA ALA A 61 -24.69 1.94 -0.96
C ALA A 61 -25.08 2.64 -2.28
N ARG A 62 -24.14 2.73 -3.24
CA ARG A 62 -24.27 3.42 -4.53
C ARG A 62 -24.60 4.91 -4.41
N ILE A 63 -24.33 5.52 -3.24
CA ILE A 63 -24.55 6.95 -2.98
C ILE A 63 -23.42 7.77 -3.61
N ALA A 64 -22.21 7.23 -3.65
CA ALA A 64 -21.03 7.90 -4.22
C ALA A 64 -20.15 6.94 -5.02
N ARG A 65 -19.16 7.50 -5.70
CA ARG A 65 -18.04 6.78 -6.34
C ARG A 65 -16.71 7.38 -5.90
N PHE A 66 -15.66 6.58 -5.80
CA PHE A 66 -14.32 7.12 -5.56
C PHE A 66 -13.84 7.91 -6.78
N ARG A 67 -13.09 8.98 -6.54
CA ARG A 67 -12.34 9.65 -7.62
C ARG A 67 -11.26 8.70 -8.15
N GLU A 68 -11.03 8.68 -9.46
CA GLU A 68 -10.17 7.69 -10.14
C GLU A 68 -8.74 7.66 -9.58
N GLU A 69 -8.20 8.81 -9.20
CA GLU A 69 -6.87 8.97 -8.58
C GLU A 69 -6.71 8.19 -7.26
N VAL A 70 -7.82 7.94 -6.55
CA VAL A 70 -7.80 7.29 -5.24
C VAL A 70 -7.57 5.77 -5.38
N LEU A 71 -8.08 5.17 -6.46
CA LEU A 71 -8.09 3.72 -6.64
C LEU A 71 -6.84 3.20 -7.37
N LEU A 72 -6.45 1.97 -7.04
CA LEU A 72 -5.54 1.20 -7.87
C LEU A 72 -6.34 0.46 -8.95
N ASP A 73 -5.70 0.28 -10.09
CA ASP A 73 -6.19 -0.48 -11.24
C ASP A 73 -5.02 -1.25 -11.87
N SER A 74 -5.34 -2.19 -12.76
CA SER A 74 -4.35 -3.04 -13.44
C SER A 74 -3.32 -2.22 -14.23
N SER A 75 -3.74 -1.12 -14.85
CA SER A 75 -2.84 -0.23 -15.62
C SER A 75 -1.80 0.46 -14.73
N LYS A 76 -2.20 0.92 -13.55
CA LYS A 76 -1.30 1.49 -12.52
C LYS A 76 -0.35 0.42 -11.98
N LEU A 77 -0.84 -0.80 -11.72
CA LEU A 77 0.02 -1.90 -11.29
C LEU A 77 1.06 -2.26 -12.35
N TYR A 78 0.65 -2.35 -13.62
CA TYR A 78 1.58 -2.61 -14.72
C TYR A 78 2.66 -1.53 -14.84
N LYS A 79 2.28 -0.25 -14.75
CA LYS A 79 3.24 0.87 -14.75
C LYS A 79 4.25 0.75 -13.61
N ILE A 80 3.78 0.47 -12.39
CA ILE A 80 4.66 0.29 -11.22
C ILE A 80 5.60 -0.90 -11.43
N GLN A 81 5.08 -2.05 -11.87
CA GLN A 81 5.87 -3.25 -12.14
C GLN A 81 6.96 -2.98 -13.19
N TRP A 82 6.60 -2.30 -14.28
CA TRP A 82 7.53 -1.94 -15.33
C TRP A 82 8.63 -1.00 -14.81
N THR A 83 8.25 0.06 -14.10
CA THR A 83 9.21 1.00 -13.49
C THR A 83 10.17 0.29 -12.55
N GLU A 84 9.69 -0.63 -11.72
CA GLU A 84 10.53 -1.39 -10.81
C GLU A 84 11.49 -2.34 -11.54
N ARG A 85 11.08 -2.89 -12.68
CA ARG A 85 11.87 -3.79 -13.51
C ARG A 85 13.01 -3.08 -14.25
N ILE A 86 12.76 -1.88 -14.78
CA ILE A 86 13.77 -1.13 -15.56
C ILE A 86 14.79 -0.40 -14.68
N GLN A 87 14.44 -0.12 -13.42
CA GLN A 87 15.34 0.55 -12.49
C GLN A 87 16.46 -0.38 -12.01
N THR A 88 17.63 0.21 -11.78
CA THR A 88 18.80 -0.51 -11.24
C THR A 88 18.52 -1.08 -9.85
N THR A 89 19.25 -2.14 -9.47
CA THR A 89 19.07 -2.86 -8.19
C THR A 89 19.31 -1.98 -6.95
N HIS A 90 19.96 -0.84 -7.10
CA HIS A 90 20.22 0.12 -6.01
C HIS A 90 19.21 1.27 -5.95
N GLN A 91 18.30 1.37 -6.92
CA GLN A 91 17.30 2.44 -6.99
C GLN A 91 15.89 1.89 -6.81
N ILE A 92 15.20 2.42 -5.80
CA ILE A 92 13.82 2.11 -5.49
C ILE A 92 12.95 3.28 -5.97
N SER A 93 11.90 2.98 -6.75
CA SER A 93 10.98 4.02 -7.22
C SER A 93 10.09 4.51 -6.08
N LYS A 94 9.62 5.75 -6.15
CA LYS A 94 8.62 6.25 -5.22
C LYS A 94 7.26 5.66 -5.59
N LEU A 95 6.70 4.84 -4.70
CA LEU A 95 5.35 4.34 -4.86
C LEU A 95 4.30 5.40 -4.52
N PRO A 96 3.08 5.30 -5.08
CA PRO A 96 1.96 6.12 -4.66
C PRO A 96 1.71 6.00 -3.15
N ALA A 97 1.26 7.10 -2.53
CA ALA A 97 0.90 7.11 -1.12
C ALA A 97 -0.14 6.03 -0.81
N ASN A 98 0.06 5.33 0.30
CA ASN A 98 -0.77 4.21 0.75
C ASN A 98 -0.91 3.08 -0.27
N PHE A 99 0.15 2.80 -1.06
CA PHE A 99 0.15 1.75 -2.08
C PHE A 99 -0.30 0.38 -1.54
N TYR A 100 0.35 -0.15 -0.50
CA TYR A 100 0.00 -1.47 0.04
C TYR A 100 -1.40 -1.55 0.65
N PRO A 101 -1.89 -0.55 1.43
CA PRO A 101 -3.29 -0.49 1.84
C PRO A 101 -4.28 -0.51 0.66
N LYS A 102 -4.01 0.27 -0.40
CA LYS A 102 -4.84 0.29 -1.60
C LYS A 102 -4.79 -1.06 -2.33
N LEU A 103 -3.61 -1.66 -2.44
CA LEU A 103 -3.37 -2.93 -3.13
C LEU A 103 -4.12 -4.09 -2.47
N ARG A 104 -4.08 -4.18 -1.13
CA ARG A 104 -4.84 -5.19 -0.38
C ARG A 104 -6.34 -5.12 -0.68
N ARG A 105 -6.89 -3.90 -0.77
CA ARG A 105 -8.31 -3.67 -1.08
C ARG A 105 -8.63 -3.96 -2.54
N TYR A 106 -7.74 -3.57 -3.46
CA TYR A 106 -7.85 -3.90 -4.87
C TYR A 106 -7.96 -5.41 -5.10
N LEU A 107 -7.00 -6.19 -4.57
CA LEU A 107 -6.99 -7.65 -4.70
C LEU A 107 -8.22 -8.29 -4.05
N LYS A 108 -8.64 -7.78 -2.88
CA LYS A 108 -9.87 -8.26 -2.22
C LYS A 108 -11.10 -8.04 -3.09
N ASN A 109 -11.26 -6.84 -3.65
CA ASN A 109 -12.39 -6.51 -4.52
C ASN A 109 -12.37 -7.36 -5.80
N GLN A 110 -11.20 -7.53 -6.42
CA GLN A 110 -11.07 -8.39 -7.60
C GLN A 110 -11.46 -9.85 -7.29
N LYS A 111 -11.01 -10.38 -6.15
CA LYS A 111 -11.40 -11.73 -5.70
C LYS A 111 -12.91 -11.87 -5.51
N GLU A 112 -13.55 -10.88 -4.89
CA GLU A 112 -15.02 -10.85 -4.73
C GLU A 112 -15.75 -10.78 -6.08
N GLU A 113 -15.19 -10.08 -7.07
CA GLU A 113 -15.74 -10.03 -8.43
C GLU A 113 -15.55 -11.33 -9.20
N VAL A 114 -14.44 -12.05 -9.01
CA VAL A 114 -14.24 -13.39 -9.60
C VAL A 114 -15.26 -14.39 -9.05
N THR A 115 -15.60 -14.32 -7.76
CA THR A 115 -16.65 -15.14 -7.16
C THR A 115 -18.01 -14.90 -7.82
N LYS A 116 -18.30 -13.66 -8.22
CA LYS A 116 -19.55 -13.31 -8.93
C LYS A 116 -19.49 -13.62 -10.44
N LYS A 117 -18.31 -13.46 -11.05
CA LYS A 117 -18.08 -13.54 -12.50
C LYS A 117 -16.81 -14.34 -12.78
N PRO A 118 -16.94 -15.67 -12.99
CA PRO A 118 -15.78 -16.53 -13.24
C PRO A 118 -14.92 -16.13 -14.44
N GLN A 119 -15.47 -15.41 -15.44
CA GLN A 119 -14.70 -14.95 -16.61
C GLN A 119 -13.55 -14.00 -16.22
N ARG A 120 -13.63 -13.31 -15.08
CA ARG A 120 -12.59 -12.39 -14.59
C ARG A 120 -11.41 -13.10 -13.91
N ALA A 121 -11.45 -14.43 -13.77
CA ALA A 121 -10.40 -15.18 -13.08
C ALA A 121 -9.00 -14.97 -13.70
N ARG A 122 -8.93 -14.92 -15.04
CA ARG A 122 -7.66 -14.68 -15.76
C ARG A 122 -7.07 -13.29 -15.49
N GLU A 123 -7.93 -12.27 -15.42
CA GLU A 123 -7.50 -10.89 -15.11
C GLU A 123 -6.99 -10.79 -13.67
N TYR A 124 -7.71 -11.40 -12.73
CA TYR A 124 -7.29 -11.46 -11.33
C TYR A 124 -5.95 -12.18 -11.13
N GLU A 125 -5.74 -13.30 -11.81
CA GLU A 125 -4.47 -14.03 -11.75
C GLU A 125 -3.31 -13.19 -12.30
N LYS A 126 -3.52 -12.49 -13.41
CA LYS A 126 -2.55 -11.55 -13.98
C LYS A 126 -2.16 -10.47 -12.96
N ASP A 127 -3.14 -9.87 -12.29
CA ASP A 127 -2.88 -8.83 -11.29
C ASP A 127 -2.17 -9.38 -10.04
N CYS A 128 -2.45 -10.63 -9.66
CA CYS A 128 -1.71 -11.31 -8.59
C CYS A 128 -0.24 -11.50 -8.97
N ASN A 129 0.03 -11.93 -10.20
CA ASN A 129 1.40 -12.10 -10.70
C ASN A 129 2.15 -10.77 -10.75
N LEU A 130 1.52 -9.71 -11.29
CA LEU A 130 2.10 -8.35 -11.26
C LEU A 130 2.41 -7.88 -9.84
N THR A 131 1.52 -8.19 -8.90
CA THR A 131 1.73 -7.85 -7.49
C THR A 131 2.94 -8.57 -6.90
N GLN A 132 3.06 -9.87 -7.15
CA GLN A 132 4.19 -10.66 -6.69
C GLN A 132 5.51 -10.16 -7.28
N ASP A 133 5.54 -9.81 -8.56
CA ASP A 133 6.71 -9.24 -9.23
C ASP A 133 7.16 -7.93 -8.56
N ILE A 134 6.22 -7.03 -8.27
CA ILE A 134 6.51 -5.75 -7.58
C ILE A 134 7.12 -6.03 -6.20
N ILE A 135 6.49 -6.90 -5.41
CA ILE A 135 6.94 -7.23 -4.06
C ILE A 135 8.34 -7.85 -4.10
N ASN A 136 8.57 -8.82 -4.98
CA ASN A 136 9.84 -9.52 -5.10
C ASN A 136 10.97 -8.59 -5.59
N SER A 137 10.68 -7.74 -6.58
CA SER A 137 11.64 -6.75 -7.08
C SER A 137 12.06 -5.79 -5.97
N ARG A 138 11.09 -5.20 -5.27
CA ARG A 138 11.37 -4.23 -4.20
C ARG A 138 12.04 -4.88 -2.99
N LEU A 139 11.68 -6.11 -2.64
CA LEU A 139 12.35 -6.87 -1.58
C LEU A 139 13.84 -7.06 -1.86
N LYS A 140 14.21 -7.45 -3.09
CA LYS A 140 15.62 -7.58 -3.49
C LYS A 140 16.38 -6.27 -3.34
N LYS A 141 15.77 -5.15 -3.74
CA LYS A 141 16.36 -3.81 -3.59
C LYS A 141 16.51 -3.42 -2.12
N ILE A 142 15.51 -3.68 -1.27
CA ILE A 142 15.57 -3.44 0.18
C ILE A 142 16.71 -4.24 0.83
N MET A 143 16.87 -5.51 0.46
CA MET A 143 17.96 -6.36 0.95
C MET A 143 19.33 -5.80 0.55
N SER A 144 19.48 -5.38 -0.70
CA SER A 144 20.69 -4.73 -1.21
C SER A 144 21.01 -3.45 -0.43
N LEU A 145 20.01 -2.57 -0.24
CA LEU A 145 20.15 -1.34 0.53
C LEU A 145 20.51 -1.58 1.99
N ALA A 146 19.87 -2.56 2.64
CA ALA A 146 20.16 -2.89 4.04
C ALA A 146 21.56 -3.48 4.23
N SER A 147 22.16 -4.02 3.17
CA SER A 147 23.51 -4.57 3.20
C SER A 147 24.59 -3.50 2.96
N ALA A 148 24.24 -2.30 2.49
CA ALA A 148 25.21 -1.27 2.13
C ALA A 148 25.79 -0.52 3.37
N PRO A 149 27.11 -0.17 3.38
CA PRO A 149 27.78 0.46 4.54
C PRO A 149 27.36 1.92 4.81
N ALA A 150 26.95 2.67 3.79
CA ALA A 150 26.48 4.06 3.91
C ALA A 150 25.19 4.21 3.10
N GLN A 151 24.12 4.70 3.74
CA GLN A 151 22.83 4.86 3.06
C GLN A 151 22.56 6.31 2.73
N THR A 152 22.20 6.57 1.49
CA THR A 152 21.72 7.88 1.07
C THR A 152 20.29 8.07 1.59
N ARG A 153 20.02 9.14 2.35
CA ARG A 153 18.68 9.49 2.86
C ARG A 153 17.59 9.39 1.78
N GLN A 154 17.94 9.77 0.55
CA GLN A 154 17.08 9.73 -0.62
C GLN A 154 16.51 8.34 -0.96
N ALA A 155 17.24 7.25 -0.69
CA ALA A 155 16.74 5.89 -0.95
C ALA A 155 15.67 5.47 0.07
N LEU A 156 15.74 6.01 1.30
CA LEU A 156 14.78 5.71 2.37
C LEU A 156 13.45 6.45 2.18
N GLU A 157 13.47 7.61 1.53
CA GLU A 157 12.26 8.41 1.24
C GLU A 157 11.31 7.75 0.23
N ASN A 158 11.82 6.82 -0.58
CA ASN A 158 11.04 6.10 -1.59
C ASN A 158 10.44 4.78 -1.07
N LEU A 159 10.74 4.40 0.17
CA LEU A 159 10.13 3.26 0.83
C LEU A 159 8.74 3.63 1.34
N THR A 160 7.80 2.72 1.20
CA THR A 160 6.52 2.81 1.94
C THR A 160 6.75 2.59 3.44
N GLU A 161 5.77 2.95 4.27
CA GLU A 161 5.87 2.69 5.71
C GLU A 161 6.06 1.19 6.05
N GLU A 162 5.38 0.31 5.32
CA GLU A 162 5.58 -1.14 5.46
C GLU A 162 7.02 -1.56 5.16
N GLU A 163 7.59 -1.02 4.08
CA GLU A 163 8.94 -1.36 3.63
C GLU A 163 10.03 -0.73 4.48
N ALA A 164 9.85 0.51 4.93
CA ALA A 164 10.76 1.18 5.85
C ALA A 164 10.87 0.41 7.18
N PHE A 165 9.75 -0.13 7.66
CA PHE A 165 9.75 -1.02 8.83
C PHE A 165 10.55 -2.30 8.58
N LEU A 166 10.35 -2.95 7.42
CA LEU A 166 11.11 -4.15 7.05
C LEU A 166 12.61 -3.86 6.91
N TYR A 167 12.96 -2.79 6.19
CA TYR A 167 14.31 -2.31 5.99
C TYR A 167 15.04 -2.11 7.31
N LYS A 168 14.44 -1.36 8.25
CA LYS A 168 15.07 -1.07 9.56
C LYS A 168 15.40 -2.35 10.32
N ARG A 169 14.53 -3.37 10.24
CA ARG A 169 14.73 -4.66 10.89
C ARG A 169 15.89 -5.44 10.26
N ILE A 170 15.91 -5.53 8.94
CA ILE A 170 17.01 -6.21 8.21
C ILE A 170 18.34 -5.50 8.48
N TYR A 171 18.36 -4.17 8.38
CA TYR A 171 19.56 -3.38 8.62
C TYR A 171 20.12 -3.57 10.04
N THR A 172 19.25 -3.58 11.05
CA THR A 172 19.64 -3.83 12.44
C THR A 172 20.28 -5.21 12.58
N LEU A 173 19.64 -6.26 12.05
CA LEU A 173 20.16 -7.63 12.08
C LEU A 173 21.53 -7.76 11.40
N ILE A 174 21.69 -7.17 10.22
CA ILE A 174 22.97 -7.18 9.49
C ILE A 174 24.06 -6.43 10.26
N SER A 175 23.72 -5.28 10.84
CA SER A 175 24.66 -4.44 11.57
C SER A 175 25.11 -5.09 12.88
N GLU A 176 24.18 -5.70 13.62
CA GLU A 176 24.48 -6.48 14.83
C GLU A 176 25.38 -7.65 14.51
N TRP A 177 25.07 -8.40 13.44
CA TRP A 177 25.91 -9.51 12.99
C TRP A 177 27.32 -9.05 12.61
N ARG A 178 27.46 -7.99 11.80
CA ARG A 178 28.77 -7.41 11.44
C ARG A 178 29.57 -6.98 12.66
N ALA A 179 28.92 -6.31 13.61
CA ALA A 179 29.57 -5.87 14.83
C ALA A 179 30.07 -7.06 15.66
N GLN A 180 29.34 -8.18 15.70
CA GLN A 180 29.80 -9.40 16.37
C GLN A 180 31.02 -10.00 15.68
N ILE A 181 31.01 -10.13 14.35
CA ILE A 181 32.16 -10.68 13.60
C ILE A 181 33.42 -9.83 13.80
N LEU A 182 33.29 -8.50 13.74
CA LEU A 182 34.43 -7.58 13.90
C LEU A 182 34.96 -7.55 15.34
N LYS A 183 34.11 -7.77 16.35
CA LYS A 183 34.54 -7.91 17.76
C LYS A 183 35.44 -9.13 17.98
N THR A 184 35.25 -10.21 17.21
CA THR A 184 36.01 -11.45 17.35
C THR A 184 37.37 -11.40 16.63
N GLY A 185 37.64 -10.38 15.80
CA GLY A 185 38.91 -10.23 15.05
C GLY A 185 39.89 -9.20 15.60
N GLY A 186 39.59 -8.58 16.74
CA GLY A 186 40.39 -7.52 17.36
C GLY A 186 40.72 -7.84 18.81
N LYS A 187 41.54 -8.87 19.02
CA LYS A 187 42.32 -9.14 20.24
C LYS A 187 43.30 -10.28 19.94
N ASP A 188 44.50 -9.89 19.52
CA ASP A 188 45.78 -10.37 20.06
C ASP A 188 46.75 -9.17 20.02
#